data_AF-I8AJB6-F1
#
_entry.id   AF-I8AJB6-F1
#
_cell.length_a   1.000
_cell.length_b   1.000
_cell.length_c   1.000
_cell.angle_alpha   90.00
_cell.angle_beta   90.00
_cell.angle_gamma   90.00
#
_symmetry.space_group_name_H-M   'P 1'
#
loop_
_entity.id
_entity.type
_entity.pdbx_description
1 polymer ?
#
loop_
_entity_poly.entity_id
_entity_poly.type
_entity_poly.pdbx_seq_one_letter_code
_entity_poly.pdbx_strand_id
1 'polypeptide(L)' 'MLILLIGALIIILVSWKFFDIRYKGSKEKAPFGFYATDEVSIDPITNVTTRVYYNPETGERLYIEE' A
#
# COMPACT_ATOMS: atom_id res chain seq x y z
N MET A 1 0.95 -23.56 28.73
CA MET A 1 -0.23 -23.44 27.83
C MET A 1 -0.77 -22.01 27.78
N LEU A 2 -1.08 -21.37 28.91
CA LEU A 2 -1.61 -19.98 28.96
C LEU A 2 -0.68 -18.92 28.32
N ILE A 3 0.62 -18.99 28.58
CA ILE A 3 1.61 -18.06 28.01
C ILE A 3 1.67 -18.11 26.47
N LEU A 4 1.52 -19.31 25.89
CA LEU A 4 1.51 -19.49 24.44
C LEU A 4 0.26 -18.87 23.81
N LEU A 5 -0.89 -18.98 24.46
CA LEU A 5 -2.14 -18.37 24.01
C LEU A 5 -2.08 -16.84 24.04
N ILE A 6 -1.47 -16.27 25.09
CA ILE A 6 -1.27 -14.81 25.20
C ILE A 6 -0.31 -14.32 24.11
N GLY A 7 0.79 -15.05 23.86
CA GLY A 7 1.73 -14.73 22.78
C GLY A 7 1.07 -14.76 21.39
N ALA A 8 0.27 -15.78 21.10
CA ALA A 8 -0.47 -15.88 19.85
C ALA A 8 -1.47 -14.73 19.67
N LEU A 9 -2.18 -14.35 20.74
CA LEU A 9 -3.12 -13.23 20.71
C LEU A 9 -2.41 -11.90 20.39
N ILE A 10 -1.25 -11.65 20.97
CA ILE A 10 -0.45 -10.44 20.68
C ILE A 10 -0.03 -10.42 19.21
N ILE A 11 0.45 -11.53 18.65
CA ILE A 11 0.85 -11.62 17.24
C ILE A 11 -0.32 -11.32 16.31
N ILE A 12 -1.52 -11.86 16.60
CA ILE A 12 -2.73 -11.62 15.81
C ILE A 12 -3.12 -10.13 15.85
N LEU A 13 -3.12 -9.52 17.04
CA LEU A 13 -3.48 -8.11 17.21
C LEU A 13 -2.49 -7.17 16.50
N VAL A 14 -1.19 -7.44 16.61
CA VAL A 14 -0.14 -6.68 15.90
C VAL A 14 -0.31 -6.85 14.39
N SER A 15 -0.48 -8.09 13.92
CA SER A 15 -0.66 -8.39 12.50
C SER A 15 -1.88 -7.67 11.93
N TRP A 16 -3.01 -7.66 12.66
CA TRP A 16 -4.23 -6.98 12.23
C TRP A 16 -4.04 -5.45 12.14
N LYS A 17 -3.41 -4.84 13.15
CA LYS A 17 -3.16 -3.39 13.18
C LYS A 17 -2.26 -2.94 12.02
N PHE A 18 -1.22 -3.71 11.69
CA PHE A 18 -0.32 -3.41 10.56
C PHE A 18 -0.87 -3.84 9.20
N PHE A 19 -1.87 -4.72 9.15
CA PHE A 19 -2.57 -5.07 7.91
C PHE A 19 -3.53 -3.96 7.47
N ASP A 20 -4.28 -3.36 8.41
CA ASP A 20 -5.24 -2.29 8.10
C ASP A 20 -4.56 -1.02 7.56
N ILE A 21 -3.32 -0.72 8.00
CA ILE A 21 -2.53 0.41 7.51
C ILE A 21 -2.05 0.20 6.07
N ARG A 22 -1.69 -1.04 5.69
CA ARG A 22 -1.23 -1.37 4.33
C ARG A 22 -2.35 -1.44 3.31
N TYR A 23 -3.57 -1.77 3.75
CA TYR A 23 -4.72 -1.94 2.85
C TYR A 23 -5.52 -0.65 2.62
N LYS A 24 -5.30 0.39 3.44
CA LYS A 24 -5.94 1.70 3.30
C LYS A 24 -5.14 2.72 2.50
N GLY A 25 -3.96 2.34 1.99
CA GLY A 25 -3.18 3.14 1.05
C GLY A 25 -3.92 3.29 -0.28
N SER A 26 -4.27 4.53 -0.58
CA SER A 26 -4.92 5.07 -1.78
C SER A 26 -6.36 4.64 -2.13
N LYS A 27 -7.28 5.59 -1.93
CA LYS A 27 -8.62 5.62 -2.53
C LYS A 27 -8.62 6.30 -3.90
N GLU A 28 -7.48 6.73 -4.43
CA GLU A 28 -7.42 7.26 -5.78
C GLU A 28 -7.50 6.09 -6.77
N LYS A 29 -8.72 5.87 -7.28
CA LYS A 29 -8.95 4.87 -8.31
C LYS A 29 -8.07 5.22 -9.50
N ALA A 30 -7.22 4.28 -9.89
CA ALA A 30 -6.47 4.33 -11.13
C ALA A 30 -7.37 4.81 -12.28
N PRO A 31 -6.94 5.79 -13.09
CA PRO A 31 -7.68 6.19 -14.28
C PRO A 31 -7.85 5.00 -15.24
N PHE A 32 -8.92 5.03 -16.04
CA PHE A 32 -9.27 3.92 -16.93
C PHE A 32 -8.11 3.59 -17.89
N GLY A 33 -7.77 2.31 -18.00
CA GLY A 33 -6.66 1.82 -18.85
C GLY A 33 -5.27 1.88 -18.20
N PHE A 34 -5.15 2.38 -16.98
CA PHE A 34 -3.90 2.43 -16.25
C PHE A 34 -3.81 1.30 -15.20
N TYR A 35 -2.67 0.62 -15.17
CA TYR A 35 -2.36 -0.46 -14.24
C TYR A 35 -1.35 0.02 -13.21
N ALA A 36 -1.62 -0.24 -11.93
CA ALA A 36 -0.67 0.02 -10.85
C ALA A 36 0.60 -0.81 -11.07
N THR A 37 1.77 -0.17 -11.01
CA THR A 37 3.05 -0.88 -11.01
C THR A 37 3.55 -1.08 -9.58
N ASP A 38 4.63 -1.87 -9.43
CA ASP A 38 5.34 -2.04 -8.17
C ASP A 38 6.28 -0.86 -7.84
N GLU A 39 6.31 0.17 -8.69
CA GLU A 39 7.16 1.35 -8.51
C GLU A 39 6.46 2.36 -7.58
N VAL A 40 7.02 2.48 -6.37
CA VAL A 40 6.55 3.38 -5.31
C VAL A 40 7.71 4.25 -4.85
N SER A 41 7.49 5.56 -4.81
CA SER A 41 8.41 6.55 -4.28
C SER A 41 7.84 7.13 -2.98
N ILE A 42 8.68 7.26 -1.96
CA ILE A 42 8.30 7.89 -0.68
C ILE A 42 9.24 9.06 -0.47
N ASP A 43 8.70 10.27 -0.36
CA ASP A 43 9.49 11.45 -0.03
C ASP A 43 9.94 11.37 1.46
N PRO A 44 11.25 11.35 1.76
CA PRO A 44 11.73 11.22 3.12
C PRO A 44 11.50 12.47 4.00
N ILE A 45 11.20 13.62 3.39
CA ILE A 45 10.96 14.89 4.07
C ILE A 45 9.48 15.06 4.36
N THR A 46 8.62 14.80 3.36
CA THR A 46 7.17 15.03 3.46
C THR A 46 6.37 13.77 3.77
N ASN A 47 6.97 12.59 3.61
CA ASN A 47 6.33 11.27 3.74
C ASN A 47 5.18 11.04 2.74
N VAL A 48 5.12 11.83 1.67
CA VAL A 48 4.19 11.63 0.56
C VAL A 48 4.60 10.38 -0.20
N THR A 49 3.66 9.46 -0.40
CA THR A 49 3.87 8.27 -1.20
C THR A 49 3.34 8.53 -2.60
N THR A 50 4.08 8.16 -3.64
CA THR A 50 3.67 8.29 -5.03
C THR A 50 3.81 6.94 -5.70
N ARG A 51 2.74 6.45 -6.32
CA ARG A 51 2.75 5.22 -7.11
C ARG A 51 2.71 5.53 -8.60
N VAL A 52 3.49 4.78 -9.37
CA VAL A 52 3.48 4.84 -10.83
C VAL A 52 2.41 3.92 -11.40
N TYR A 53 1.70 4.43 -12.38
CA TYR A 53 0.70 3.71 -13.15
C TYR A 53 1.11 3.68 -14.62
N TYR A 54 0.91 2.54 -15.29
CA TYR A 54 1.30 2.33 -16.68
C TYR A 54 0.10 1.99 -17.55
N ASN A 55 -0.01 2.63 -18.72
CA ASN A 55 -0.99 2.28 -19.74
C ASN A 55 -0.30 1.44 -20.84
N PRO A 56 -0.63 0.13 -21.00
CA PRO A 56 -0.03 -0.72 -22.02
C PRO A 56 -0.49 -0.41 -23.45
N GLU A 57 -1.62 0.28 -23.62
CA GLU A 57 -2.16 0.64 -24.93
C GLU A 57 -1.45 1.88 -25.51
N THR A 58 -1.15 2.88 -24.67
CA THR A 58 -0.50 4.14 -25.10
C THR A 58 0.99 4.21 -24.77
N GLY A 59 1.46 3.40 -23.82
CA GLY A 59 2.82 3.47 -23.28
C GLY A 59 3.03 4.59 -22.25
N GLU A 60 1.98 5.32 -21.87
CA GLU A 60 2.05 6.43 -20.94
C GLU A 60 2.27 5.99 -19.49
N ARG A 61 2.89 6.87 -18.71
CA ARG A 61 3.10 6.70 -17.27
C ARG A 61 2.46 7.86 -16.51
N LEU A 62 1.80 7.55 -15.42
CA LEU A 62 1.14 8.51 -14.55
C LEU A 62 1.64 8.33 -13.12
N TYR A 63 1.90 9.44 -12.43
CA TYR A 63 2.33 9.46 -11.03
C TYR A 63 1.15 9.94 -10.20
N ILE A 64 0.68 9.12 -9.27
CA ILE A 64 -0.44 9.44 -8.39
C ILE A 64 0.05 9.39 -6.95
N GLU A 65 -0.28 10.42 -6.17
CA GLU A 65 0.00 10.46 -4.73
C GLU A 65 -0.97 9.54 -3.97
N GLU A 66 -0.45 8.70 -3.07
CA GLU A 66 -1.18 7.72 -2.24
C GLU A 66 -1.27 8.15 -0.77
#